data_AF-A0A7W5Y9Z7-F1
#
_entry.id   AF-A0A7W5Y9Z7-F1
#
_cell.length_a   1.000
_cell.length_b   1.000
_cell.length_c   1.000
_cell.angle_alpha   90.00
_cell.angle_beta   90.00
_cell.angle_gamma   90.00
#
_symmetry.space_group_name_H-M   'P 1'
#
loop_
_entity.id
_entity.type
_entity.pdbx_description
1 polymer ?
#
loop_
_entity_poly.entity_id
_entity_poly.type
_entity_poly.pdbx_seq_one_letter_code
_entity_poly.pdbx_strand_id
1 'polypeptide(L)'
;MIERWSPSAPHTVSRVAGPPGAALSSAGVAAFGAGSKGVGGGARGGAGRRARVEAGLAELERWLADQVRKGLAAASESEWQHLARRLVDAQAPGVAAMVGGLAEARSAADWPERLLAQIAMLHLLAAGHRGLDELPDELAQTVRTRVGYLVTREKVLAGPAVRDLWHVLGRRDETHDRLVARRVWLLGRSTGRAALVLSFAPVGLPLDDSLVTGELLDASLAFYPGASPLRALVATRHDEPSSVTGIERIERLQGPEQGRRVSAPVPPGGSVSVALDTVAKALAGDPWTDSWPLVLAGALPTAGTLAGLPLHPGLATPWRLIALSGGRPLTVAAEWTPRGLVPLTAWDEQGLAVIL
;
A
#
# COMPACT_ATOMS: atom_id res chain seq x y z
N MET A 1 -2.64 -12.60 -51.69
CA MET A 1 -1.58 -11.82 -51.02
C MET A 1 -1.89 -11.86 -49.53
N ILE A 2 -1.26 -12.80 -48.83
CA ILE A 2 -1.49 -13.11 -47.42
C ILE A 2 -0.42 -12.37 -46.62
N GLU A 3 -0.80 -11.31 -45.91
CA GLU A 3 0.10 -10.66 -44.96
C GLU A 3 -0.02 -11.32 -43.59
N ARG A 4 1.11 -11.83 -43.13
CA ARG A 4 1.31 -12.50 -41.84
C ARG A 4 1.28 -11.47 -40.73
N TRP A 5 0.43 -11.71 -39.74
CA TRP A 5 0.49 -11.01 -38.46
C TRP A 5 1.54 -11.70 -37.57
N SER A 6 2.60 -10.99 -37.21
CA SER A 6 3.58 -11.42 -36.20
C SER A 6 3.25 -10.76 -34.85
N PRO A 7 3.17 -11.51 -33.74
CA PRO A 7 3.07 -10.93 -32.40
C PRO A 7 4.46 -10.86 -31.78
N SER A 8 4.93 -9.69 -31.33
CA SER A 8 5.87 -9.52 -30.21
C SER A 8 6.19 -8.04 -29.96
N ALA A 9 5.65 -7.50 -28.88
CA ALA A 9 6.29 -6.42 -28.12
C ALA A 9 5.94 -6.63 -26.64
N PRO A 10 6.91 -6.54 -25.70
CA PRO A 10 6.69 -6.76 -24.29
C PRO A 10 5.79 -5.67 -23.69
N HIS A 11 4.96 -6.06 -22.73
CA HIS A 11 4.08 -5.16 -21.97
C HIS A 11 4.89 -4.02 -21.35
N THR A 12 4.66 -2.80 -21.82
CA THR A 12 5.22 -1.57 -21.25
C THR A 12 4.72 -1.40 -19.82
N VAL A 13 5.64 -1.45 -18.86
CA VAL A 13 5.39 -1.06 -17.47
C VAL A 13 4.98 0.40 -17.45
N SER A 14 3.71 0.67 -17.14
CA SER A 14 3.20 2.02 -17.00
C SER A 14 3.80 2.67 -15.75
N ARG A 15 4.49 3.79 -15.92
CA ARG A 15 5.10 4.57 -14.83
C ARG A 15 3.99 5.38 -14.13
N VAL A 16 3.16 4.72 -13.35
CA VAL A 16 2.19 5.40 -12.47
C VAL A 16 2.93 5.78 -11.20
N ALA A 17 3.28 7.06 -11.07
CA ALA A 17 3.77 7.62 -9.82
C ALA A 17 2.69 7.43 -8.73
N GLY A 18 3.01 6.60 -7.73
CA GLY A 18 2.19 6.45 -6.54
C GLY A 18 2.13 7.77 -5.77
N PRO A 19 1.09 7.98 -4.93
CA PRO A 19 1.06 9.16 -4.07
C PRO A 19 2.30 9.21 -3.17
N PRO A 20 2.77 10.40 -2.73
CA PRO A 20 3.99 10.57 -1.93
C PRO A 20 3.99 9.83 -0.57
N GLY A 21 2.84 9.31 -0.13
CA GLY A 21 2.76 8.37 1.01
C GLY A 21 3.34 6.98 0.72
N ALA A 22 3.33 6.53 -0.54
CA ALA A 22 3.88 5.24 -0.95
C ALA A 22 5.39 5.18 -0.73
N ALA A 23 6.06 6.32 -0.89
CA ALA A 23 7.46 6.54 -0.54
C ALA A 23 7.73 6.36 0.96
N LEU A 24 6.76 6.53 1.85
CA LEU A 24 6.95 6.35 3.30
C LEU A 24 6.99 4.87 3.70
N SER A 25 6.26 4.03 2.97
CA SER A 25 6.28 2.59 3.17
C SER A 25 7.47 1.92 2.46
N SER A 26 7.93 2.49 1.34
CA SER A 26 9.05 1.96 0.54
C SER A 26 10.43 2.55 0.92
N ALA A 27 10.56 3.85 1.13
CA ALA A 27 11.85 4.51 1.44
C ALA A 27 12.34 4.20 2.87
N GLY A 28 11.42 4.00 3.83
CA GLY A 28 11.78 3.54 5.17
C GLY A 28 12.41 2.15 5.21
N VAL A 29 12.15 1.30 4.21
CA VAL A 29 12.70 -0.05 4.08
C VAL A 29 13.94 -0.07 3.18
N ALA A 30 13.94 0.73 2.11
CA ALA A 30 15.06 0.86 1.18
C ALA A 30 16.34 1.40 1.87
N ALA A 31 16.19 2.38 2.77
CA ALA A 31 17.32 2.99 3.48
C ALA A 31 18.02 2.04 4.47
N PHE A 32 17.41 0.89 4.82
CA PHE A 32 17.95 -0.07 5.79
C PHE A 32 18.27 -1.46 5.20
N GLY A 33 17.94 -1.70 3.93
CA GLY A 33 18.21 -2.99 3.26
C GLY A 33 19.68 -3.21 2.85
N ALA A 34 20.51 -2.17 2.85
CA ALA A 34 21.95 -2.27 2.58
C ALA A 34 22.75 -2.14 3.90
N GLY A 35 22.81 -3.25 4.64
CA GLY A 35 23.83 -3.51 5.66
C GLY A 35 23.94 -2.52 6.83
N SER A 36 23.07 -2.61 7.83
CA SER A 36 23.40 -2.10 9.17
C SER A 36 23.88 -3.24 10.06
N LYS A 37 25.19 -3.32 10.31
CA LYS A 37 25.75 -4.07 11.43
C LYS A 37 25.05 -3.61 12.71
N GLY A 38 24.50 -4.56 13.46
CA GLY A 38 23.85 -4.30 14.72
C GLY A 38 24.80 -3.62 15.71
N VAL A 39 24.34 -2.52 16.29
CA VAL A 39 24.91 -1.98 17.52
C VAL A 39 23.79 -1.94 18.54
N GLY A 40 23.85 -2.88 19.48
CA GLY A 40 23.05 -2.85 20.70
C GLY A 40 23.39 -1.60 21.51
N GLY A 41 22.36 -0.89 21.95
CA GLY A 41 22.51 0.27 22.82
C GLY A 41 21.20 0.54 23.54
N GLY A 42 21.11 0.07 24.79
CA GLY A 42 19.95 0.24 25.68
C GLY A 42 19.60 1.70 25.98
N ALA A 43 18.47 1.88 26.68
CA ALA A 43 17.77 3.10 27.14
C ALA A 43 18.41 4.50 26.94
N ARG A 44 19.72 4.68 27.15
CA ARG A 44 20.46 5.93 26.85
C ARG A 44 20.48 6.30 25.36
N GLY A 45 20.52 5.31 24.45
CA GLY A 45 20.46 5.55 23.00
C GLY A 45 19.10 6.06 22.52
N GLY A 46 18.02 5.65 23.20
CA GLY A 46 16.65 6.04 22.88
C GLY A 46 16.34 7.50 23.22
N ALA A 47 16.79 7.98 24.39
CA ALA A 47 16.61 9.37 24.81
C ALA A 47 17.36 10.35 23.88
N GLY A 48 18.60 10.02 23.51
CA GLY A 48 19.39 10.83 22.58
C GLY A 48 18.85 10.83 21.15
N ARG A 49 18.18 9.76 20.72
CA ARG A 49 17.43 9.75 19.44
C ARG A 49 16.19 10.64 19.52
N ARG A 50 15.37 10.49 20.57
CA ARG A 50 14.12 11.25 20.73
C ARG A 50 14.39 12.75 20.72
N ALA A 51 15.38 13.23 21.46
CA ALA A 51 15.75 14.65 21.50
C ALA A 51 16.20 15.20 20.14
N ARG A 52 16.97 14.42 19.36
CA ARG A 52 17.38 14.82 17.99
C ARG A 52 16.19 14.93 17.05
N VAL A 53 15.29 13.94 17.10
CA VAL A 53 14.06 13.94 16.31
C VAL A 53 13.21 15.15 16.68
N GLU A 54 13.00 15.39 17.97
CA GLU A 54 12.20 16.51 18.48
C GLU A 54 12.75 17.86 18.00
N ALA A 55 14.07 18.07 18.10
CA ALA A 55 14.70 19.29 17.58
C ALA A 55 14.50 19.46 16.06
N GLY A 56 14.64 18.37 15.29
CA GLY A 56 14.42 18.37 13.85
C GLY A 56 12.97 18.67 13.46
N LEU A 57 11.99 18.14 14.21
CA LEU A 57 10.57 18.38 13.97
C LEU A 57 10.14 19.79 14.40
N ALA A 58 10.68 20.33 15.48
CA ALA A 58 10.44 21.72 15.88
C ALA A 58 10.98 22.74 14.85
N GLU A 59 12.06 22.39 14.16
CA GLU A 59 12.53 23.15 13.02
C GLU A 59 11.63 23.01 11.78
N LEU A 60 11.21 21.79 11.45
CA LEU A 60 10.25 21.55 10.39
C LEU A 60 8.97 22.38 10.61
N GLU A 61 8.41 22.40 11.82
CA GLU A 61 7.21 23.19 12.12
C GLU A 61 7.40 24.68 11.85
N ARG A 62 8.52 25.27 12.27
CA ARG A 62 8.86 26.67 11.98
C ARG A 62 8.96 26.92 10.48
N TRP A 63 9.62 26.01 9.76
CA TRP A 63 9.73 26.09 8.31
C TRP A 63 8.35 26.00 7.63
N LEU A 64 7.49 25.05 8.02
CA LEU A 64 6.14 24.88 7.47
C LEU A 64 5.28 26.14 7.69
N ALA A 65 5.34 26.73 8.89
CA ALA A 65 4.63 27.97 9.20
C ALA A 65 5.12 29.15 8.34
N ASP A 66 6.42 29.25 8.09
CA ASP A 66 6.99 30.26 7.20
C ASP A 66 6.57 30.04 5.74
N GLN A 67 6.46 28.79 5.28
CA GLN A 67 5.98 28.51 3.92
C GLN A 67 4.53 28.94 3.71
N VAL A 68 3.66 28.67 4.69
CA VAL A 68 2.26 29.13 4.62
C VAL A 68 2.20 30.66 4.64
N ARG A 69 3.02 31.33 5.48
CA ARG A 69 3.04 32.80 5.57
C ARG A 69 3.56 33.48 4.29
N LYS A 70 4.62 32.94 3.68
CA LYS A 70 5.23 33.47 2.46
C LYS A 70 4.43 33.13 1.19
N GLY A 71 3.57 32.12 1.28
CA GLY A 71 2.82 31.56 0.17
C GLY A 71 3.51 30.36 -0.45
N LEU A 72 2.71 29.34 -0.79
CA LEU A 72 3.18 28.02 -1.24
C LEU A 72 3.98 28.04 -2.57
N ALA A 73 3.86 29.11 -3.35
CA ALA A 73 4.58 29.28 -4.60
C ALA A 73 6.05 29.67 -4.42
N ALA A 74 6.44 30.16 -3.24
CA ALA A 74 7.76 30.74 -2.99
C ALA A 74 8.85 29.70 -2.70
N ALA A 75 8.48 28.49 -2.25
CA ALA A 75 9.44 27.44 -1.93
C ALA A 75 10.09 26.86 -3.18
N SER A 76 11.40 26.66 -3.11
CA SER A 76 12.18 25.97 -4.13
C SER A 76 12.44 24.50 -3.77
N GLU A 77 12.67 23.67 -4.79
CA GLU A 77 12.98 22.26 -4.61
C GLU A 77 14.30 22.04 -3.84
N SER A 78 15.28 22.94 -4.01
CA SER A 78 16.56 22.87 -3.29
C SER A 78 16.39 23.09 -1.78
N GLU A 79 15.46 23.96 -1.36
CA GLU A 79 15.11 24.14 0.05
C GLU A 79 14.51 22.86 0.64
N TRP A 80 13.64 22.16 -0.09
CA TRP A 80 13.07 20.88 0.34
C TRP A 80 14.13 19.80 0.48
N GLN A 81 15.04 19.70 -0.49
CA GLN A 81 16.15 18.74 -0.42
C GLN A 81 17.08 19.02 0.77
N HIS A 82 17.36 20.29 1.05
CA HIS A 82 18.16 20.67 2.21
C HIS A 82 17.45 20.34 3.53
N LEU A 83 16.14 20.62 3.63
CA LEU A 83 15.32 20.25 4.79
C LEU A 83 15.28 18.73 5.01
N ALA A 84 15.09 17.95 3.94
CA ALA A 84 15.06 16.49 4.00
C ALA A 84 16.40 15.92 4.53
N ARG A 85 17.55 16.42 4.06
CA ARG A 85 18.87 16.00 4.59
C ARG A 85 18.99 16.23 6.09
N ARG A 86 18.55 17.40 6.56
CA ARG A 86 18.59 17.75 7.99
C ARG A 86 17.66 16.90 8.83
N LEU A 87 16.51 16.50 8.31
CA LEU A 87 15.61 15.55 8.96
C LEU A 87 16.24 14.15 9.07
N VAL A 88 17.03 13.72 8.07
CA VAL A 88 17.82 12.48 8.15
C VAL A 88 18.87 12.58 9.26
N ASP A 89 19.61 13.69 9.33
CA ASP A 89 20.59 13.95 10.39
C ASP A 89 19.94 13.98 11.78
N ALA A 90 18.70 14.48 11.86
CA ALA A 90 17.85 14.48 13.06
C ALA A 90 17.25 13.10 13.40
N GLN A 91 17.53 12.06 12.61
CA GLN A 91 16.99 10.70 12.77
C GLN A 91 15.48 10.55 12.55
N ALA A 92 14.90 11.40 11.69
CA ALA A 92 13.50 11.39 11.24
C ALA A 92 13.36 11.04 9.74
N PRO A 93 13.87 9.88 9.27
CA PRO A 93 13.92 9.55 7.85
C PRO A 93 12.54 9.39 7.20
N GLY A 94 11.51 9.01 7.96
CA GLY A 94 10.14 8.95 7.43
C GLY A 94 9.61 10.35 7.08
N VAL A 95 9.91 11.34 7.91
CA VAL A 95 9.54 12.73 7.65
C VAL A 95 10.35 13.33 6.50
N ALA A 96 11.64 12.98 6.40
CA ALA A 96 12.46 13.35 5.25
C ALA A 96 11.89 12.82 3.93
N ALA A 97 11.41 11.58 3.91
CA ALA A 97 10.74 11.00 2.75
C ALA A 97 9.43 11.74 2.39
N MET A 98 8.64 12.18 3.39
CA MET A 98 7.45 13.01 3.15
C MET A 98 7.82 14.35 2.51
N VAL A 99 8.89 15.00 2.99
CA VAL A 99 9.40 16.25 2.40
C VAL A 99 9.88 16.03 0.96
N GLY A 100 10.50 14.89 0.66
CA GLY A 100 10.89 14.52 -0.71
C GLY A 100 9.70 14.45 -1.68
N GLY A 101 8.50 14.12 -1.19
CA GLY A 101 7.27 14.08 -1.98
C GLY A 101 6.68 15.45 -2.36
N LEU A 102 7.17 16.55 -1.78
CA LEU A 102 6.66 17.89 -2.07
C LEU A 102 6.92 18.32 -3.52
N ALA A 103 8.04 17.90 -4.11
CA ALA A 103 8.36 18.15 -5.51
C ALA A 103 7.32 17.54 -6.44
N GLU A 104 6.95 16.28 -6.19
CA GLU A 104 5.93 15.60 -6.97
C GLU A 104 4.54 16.26 -6.80
N ALA A 105 4.19 16.66 -5.59
CA ALA A 105 2.96 17.43 -5.34
C ALA A 105 2.96 18.75 -6.12
N ARG A 106 4.10 19.43 -6.21
CA ARG A 106 4.26 20.71 -6.91
C ARG A 106 4.14 20.60 -8.43
N SER A 107 4.51 19.46 -9.01
CA SER A 107 4.41 19.19 -10.45
C SER A 107 3.00 18.83 -10.93
N ALA A 108 2.04 18.70 -10.01
CA ALA A 108 0.67 18.33 -10.33
C ALA A 108 -0.13 19.46 -11.00
N ALA A 109 -1.20 19.11 -11.72
CA ALA A 109 -2.13 20.11 -12.25
C ALA A 109 -2.86 20.87 -11.13
N ASP A 110 -3.24 20.15 -10.07
CA ASP A 110 -3.91 20.60 -8.85
C ASP A 110 -2.91 20.91 -7.71
N TRP A 111 -1.69 21.34 -8.07
CA TRP A 111 -0.59 21.45 -7.10
C TRP A 111 -0.85 22.29 -5.84
N PRO A 112 -1.62 23.40 -5.84
CA PRO A 112 -1.77 24.21 -4.62
C PRO A 112 -2.45 23.42 -3.50
N GLU A 113 -3.53 22.71 -3.84
CA GLU A 113 -4.27 21.87 -2.90
C GLU A 113 -3.41 20.68 -2.44
N ARG A 114 -2.76 20.00 -3.38
CA ARG A 114 -1.90 18.85 -3.07
C ARG A 114 -0.73 19.23 -2.17
N LEU A 115 -0.06 20.33 -2.47
CA LEU A 115 1.08 20.80 -1.69
C LEU A 115 0.64 21.21 -0.28
N LEU A 116 -0.49 21.92 -0.16
CA LEU A 116 -1.06 22.28 1.13
C LEU A 116 -1.42 21.05 1.96
N ALA A 117 -2.08 20.05 1.36
CA ALA A 117 -2.45 18.81 2.04
C ALA A 117 -1.22 18.05 2.55
N GLN A 118 -0.14 17.98 1.75
CA GLN A 118 1.12 17.34 2.17
C GLN A 118 1.81 18.12 3.30
N ILE A 119 1.84 19.45 3.23
CA ILE A 119 2.36 20.32 4.30
C ILE A 119 1.55 20.16 5.59
N ALA A 120 0.22 20.10 5.49
CA ALA A 120 -0.65 19.86 6.64
C ALA A 120 -0.40 18.49 7.26
N MET A 121 -0.16 17.47 6.44
CA MET A 121 0.14 16.12 6.91
C MET A 121 1.52 15.99 7.58
N LEU A 122 2.52 16.74 7.10
CA LEU A 122 3.82 16.92 7.76
C LEU A 122 3.65 17.63 9.12
N HIS A 123 2.86 18.70 9.17
CA HIS A 123 2.59 19.42 10.41
C HIS A 123 1.87 18.54 11.43
N LEU A 124 0.85 17.78 11.01
CA LEU A 124 0.13 16.84 11.85
C LEU A 124 1.08 15.80 12.46
N LEU A 125 2.07 15.33 11.68
CA LEU A 125 3.03 14.33 12.17
C LEU A 125 3.99 14.92 13.20
N ALA A 126 4.46 16.16 12.97
CA ALA A 126 5.27 16.87 13.94
C ALA A 126 4.49 17.15 15.24
N ALA A 127 3.23 17.58 15.13
CA ALA A 127 2.35 17.79 16.28
C ALA A 127 2.08 16.50 17.06
N GLY A 128 1.81 15.39 16.36
CA GLY A 128 1.63 14.07 16.96
C GLY A 128 2.89 13.56 17.66
N HIS A 129 4.09 13.85 17.13
CA HIS A 129 5.34 13.49 17.79
C HIS A 129 5.61 14.34 19.03
N ARG A 130 5.25 15.63 19.03
CA ARG A 130 5.34 16.48 20.22
C ARG A 130 4.45 15.97 21.36
N GLY A 131 3.23 15.54 21.05
CA GLY A 131 2.26 15.00 22.01
C GLY A 131 2.36 13.49 22.26
N LEU A 132 3.49 12.84 21.91
CA LEU A 132 3.56 11.38 21.81
C LEU A 132 3.20 10.62 23.09
N ASP A 133 3.46 11.22 24.26
CA ASP A 133 3.20 10.58 25.56
C ASP A 133 1.73 10.71 26.00
N GLU A 134 0.93 11.54 25.32
CA GLU A 134 -0.50 11.74 25.59
C GLU A 134 -1.38 10.95 24.60
N LEU A 135 -0.81 10.42 23.52
CA LEU A 135 -1.54 9.66 22.52
C LEU A 135 -1.86 8.24 23.01
N PRO A 136 -3.01 7.66 22.59
CA PRO A 136 -3.25 6.23 22.74
C PRO A 136 -2.10 5.42 22.15
N ASP A 137 -1.73 4.31 22.81
CA ASP A 137 -0.53 3.52 22.48
C ASP A 137 -0.42 3.15 21.00
N GLU A 138 -1.54 2.75 20.38
CA GLU A 138 -1.57 2.37 18.97
C GLU A 138 -1.30 3.56 18.03
N LEU A 139 -1.85 4.74 18.34
CA LEU A 139 -1.61 5.95 17.57
C LEU A 139 -0.18 6.49 17.81
N ALA A 140 0.32 6.43 19.04
CA ALA A 140 1.71 6.73 19.34
C ALA A 140 2.67 5.83 18.54
N GLN A 141 2.32 4.56 18.38
CA GLN A 141 3.07 3.63 17.54
C GLN A 141 2.98 3.96 16.05
N THR A 142 1.81 4.38 15.55
CA THR A 142 1.68 4.93 14.19
C THR A 142 2.62 6.11 13.98
N VAL A 143 2.60 7.11 14.87
CA VAL A 143 3.47 8.29 14.80
C VAL A 143 4.95 7.89 14.81
N ARG A 144 5.36 7.00 15.71
CA ARG A 144 6.73 6.46 15.75
C ARG A 144 7.12 5.82 14.42
N THR A 145 6.28 4.95 13.87
CA THR A 145 6.57 4.29 12.59
C THR A 145 6.68 5.33 11.45
N ARG A 146 5.77 6.30 11.37
CA ARG A 146 5.76 7.36 10.34
C ARG A 146 6.95 8.31 10.43
N VAL A 147 7.44 8.61 11.64
CA VAL A 147 8.68 9.38 11.83
C VAL A 147 9.92 8.60 11.40
N GLY A 148 9.89 7.26 11.53
CA GLY A 148 10.97 6.36 11.12
C GLY A 148 11.61 5.58 12.27
N TYR A 149 10.92 5.42 13.40
CA TYR A 149 11.35 4.48 14.44
C TYR A 149 11.14 3.05 13.92
N LEU A 150 12.23 2.28 13.86
CA LEU A 150 12.23 0.95 13.25
C LEU A 150 11.52 -0.05 14.16
N VAL A 151 10.55 -0.77 13.61
CA VAL A 151 10.05 -2.03 14.15
C VAL A 151 10.66 -3.14 13.30
N THR A 152 11.49 -3.99 13.90
CA THR A 152 12.19 -5.03 13.13
C THR A 152 11.25 -6.17 12.76
N ARG A 153 11.59 -6.89 11.68
CA ARG A 153 10.85 -8.08 11.23
C ARG A 153 10.73 -9.11 12.35
N GLU A 154 11.81 -9.35 13.09
CA GLU A 154 11.86 -10.31 14.20
C GLU A 154 10.88 -9.93 15.30
N LYS A 155 10.81 -8.63 15.66
CA LYS A 155 9.86 -8.14 16.67
C LYS A 155 8.41 -8.31 16.22
N VAL A 156 8.11 -8.09 14.94
CA VAL A 156 6.77 -8.31 14.40
C VAL A 156 6.41 -9.79 14.42
N LEU A 157 7.32 -10.66 13.96
CA LEU A 157 7.11 -12.11 13.91
C LEU A 157 7.00 -12.76 15.30
N ALA A 158 7.62 -12.17 16.32
CA ALA A 158 7.47 -12.59 17.72
C ALA A 158 6.14 -12.13 18.36
N GLY A 159 5.41 -11.23 17.71
CA GLY A 159 4.12 -10.72 18.16
C GLY A 159 2.95 -11.67 17.84
N PRO A 160 1.72 -11.28 18.22
CA PRO A 160 0.53 -12.07 17.92
C PRO A 160 0.31 -12.17 16.40
N ALA A 161 0.03 -13.39 15.93
CA ALA A 161 -0.31 -13.66 14.54
C ALA A 161 -1.79 -14.02 14.39
N VAL A 162 -2.40 -13.58 13.29
CA VAL A 162 -3.78 -13.88 12.92
C VAL A 162 -3.75 -14.97 11.87
N ARG A 163 -4.26 -16.17 12.20
CA ARG A 163 -4.51 -17.23 11.21
C ARG A 163 -5.85 -16.97 10.52
N ASP A 164 -5.85 -17.03 9.20
CA ASP A 164 -7.07 -16.99 8.39
C ASP A 164 -6.80 -17.63 7.02
N LEU A 165 -7.86 -17.82 6.23
CA LEU A 165 -7.78 -18.02 4.79
C LEU A 165 -7.83 -16.65 4.12
N TRP A 166 -6.72 -16.24 3.51
CA TRP A 166 -6.56 -14.91 2.96
C TRP A 166 -6.83 -14.92 1.46
N HIS A 167 -7.83 -14.16 1.00
CA HIS A 167 -7.97 -13.86 -0.42
C HIS A 167 -6.85 -12.93 -0.85
N VAL A 168 -6.02 -13.34 -1.82
CA VAL A 168 -5.02 -12.47 -2.43
C VAL A 168 -5.73 -11.59 -3.47
N LEU A 169 -6.07 -10.37 -3.07
CA LEU A 169 -6.95 -9.49 -3.82
C LEU A 169 -6.31 -8.89 -5.06
N GLY A 170 -5.00 -8.70 -5.05
CA GLY A 170 -4.32 -7.96 -6.10
C GLY A 170 -2.90 -7.59 -5.71
N ARG A 171 -2.14 -7.19 -6.73
CA ARG A 171 -0.77 -6.71 -6.55
C ARG A 171 -0.49 -5.48 -7.40
N ARG A 172 0.44 -4.64 -6.94
CA ARG A 172 0.94 -3.49 -7.68
C ARG A 172 2.44 -3.34 -7.45
N ASP A 173 3.18 -3.15 -8.53
CA ASP A 173 4.62 -2.95 -8.49
C ASP A 173 4.93 -1.46 -8.71
N GLU A 174 5.80 -0.90 -7.87
CA GLU A 174 6.19 0.50 -7.90
C GLU A 174 7.72 0.63 -7.90
N THR A 175 8.24 1.35 -8.89
CA THR A 175 9.69 1.58 -9.01
C THR A 175 10.08 2.90 -8.36
N HIS A 176 11.03 2.83 -7.44
CA HIS A 176 11.63 3.95 -6.72
C HIS A 176 13.15 3.94 -6.96
N ASP A 177 13.63 4.78 -7.87
CA ASP A 177 15.03 4.84 -8.30
C ASP A 177 15.57 3.45 -8.72
N ARG A 178 16.40 2.81 -7.89
CA ARG A 178 17.00 1.48 -8.15
C ARG A 178 16.28 0.32 -7.47
N LEU A 179 15.15 0.57 -6.81
CA LEU A 179 14.39 -0.43 -6.06
C LEU A 179 12.98 -0.57 -6.62
N VAL A 180 12.51 -1.80 -6.78
CA VAL A 180 11.11 -2.12 -7.07
C VAL A 180 10.46 -2.63 -5.79
N ALA A 181 9.31 -2.05 -5.44
CA ALA A 181 8.47 -2.48 -4.34
C ALA A 181 7.20 -3.13 -4.90
N ARG A 182 6.89 -4.36 -4.48
CA ARG A 182 5.62 -5.03 -4.74
C ARG A 182 4.72 -4.90 -3.54
N ARG A 183 3.50 -4.44 -3.77
CA ARG A 183 2.39 -4.39 -2.83
C ARG A 183 1.45 -5.53 -3.15
N VAL A 184 1.11 -6.36 -2.17
CA VAL A 184 0.08 -7.40 -2.31
C VAL A 184 -0.96 -7.21 -1.22
N TRP A 185 -2.20 -6.98 -1.63
CA TRP A 185 -3.32 -6.82 -0.71
C TRP A 185 -4.02 -8.15 -0.47
N LEU A 186 -4.38 -8.39 0.77
CA LEU A 186 -5.13 -9.57 1.19
C LEU A 186 -6.33 -9.20 2.04
N LEU A 187 -7.34 -10.07 2.03
CA LEU A 187 -8.51 -9.98 2.91
C LEU A 187 -8.77 -11.33 3.56
N GLY A 188 -8.77 -11.36 4.89
CA GLY A 188 -9.10 -12.55 5.66
C GLY A 188 -10.56 -12.93 5.49
N ARG A 189 -10.83 -14.16 5.04
CA ARG A 189 -12.18 -14.65 4.76
C ARG A 189 -13.04 -14.73 6.01
N SER A 190 -12.47 -15.16 7.13
CA SER A 190 -13.21 -15.37 8.39
C SER A 190 -13.18 -14.14 9.27
N THR A 191 -12.04 -13.45 9.30
CA THR A 191 -11.80 -12.29 10.17
C THR A 191 -12.24 -10.97 9.54
N GLY A 192 -12.42 -10.92 8.21
CA GLY A 192 -12.62 -9.67 7.47
C GLY A 192 -11.42 -8.72 7.53
N ARG A 193 -10.27 -9.18 8.03
CA ARG A 193 -9.10 -8.33 8.25
C ARG A 193 -8.39 -8.03 6.95
N ALA A 194 -8.13 -6.76 6.67
CA ALA A 194 -7.29 -6.34 5.57
C ALA A 194 -5.80 -6.53 5.92
N ALA A 195 -4.99 -6.91 4.93
CA ALA A 195 -3.54 -6.98 5.06
C ALA A 195 -2.82 -6.47 3.80
N LEU A 196 -1.61 -5.96 3.99
CA LEU A 196 -0.69 -5.58 2.94
C LEU A 196 0.67 -6.24 3.19
N VAL A 197 1.11 -7.08 2.26
CA VAL A 197 2.46 -7.65 2.25
C VAL A 197 3.31 -6.88 1.25
N LEU A 198 4.52 -6.53 1.66
CA LEU A 198 5.48 -5.80 0.84
C LEU A 198 6.71 -6.65 0.54
N SER A 199 7.10 -6.70 -0.72
CA SER A 199 8.33 -7.34 -1.20
C SER A 199 9.17 -6.34 -1.96
N PHE A 200 10.50 -6.43 -1.85
CA PHE A 200 11.42 -5.48 -2.44
C PHE A 200 12.51 -6.21 -3.21
N ALA A 201 12.88 -5.69 -4.37
CA ALA A 201 14.01 -6.19 -5.15
C ALA A 201 14.69 -5.04 -5.90
N PRO A 202 16.02 -5.07 -6.09
CA PRO A 202 16.68 -4.19 -7.05
C PRO A 202 16.06 -4.30 -8.45
N VAL A 203 16.11 -3.20 -9.21
CA VAL A 203 15.62 -3.20 -10.60
C VAL A 203 16.32 -4.30 -11.42
N GLY A 204 15.52 -5.14 -12.08
CA GLY A 204 15.98 -6.27 -12.89
C GLY A 204 16.11 -7.60 -12.14
N LEU A 205 15.95 -7.62 -10.81
CA LEU A 205 15.91 -8.85 -10.02
C LEU A 205 14.45 -9.29 -9.76
N PRO A 206 14.21 -10.60 -9.60
CA PRO A 206 12.87 -11.12 -9.35
C PRO A 206 12.36 -10.65 -7.97
N LEU A 207 11.08 -10.29 -7.94
CA LEU A 207 10.32 -10.08 -6.72
C LEU A 207 9.68 -11.40 -6.27
N ASP A 208 9.44 -11.52 -4.97
CA ASP A 208 8.63 -12.59 -4.41
C ASP A 208 7.25 -12.64 -5.12
N ASP A 209 6.95 -13.79 -5.69
CA ASP A 209 5.74 -14.11 -6.45
C ASP A 209 4.89 -15.20 -5.77
N SER A 210 5.23 -15.57 -4.55
CA SER A 210 4.57 -16.61 -3.77
C SER A 210 3.15 -16.26 -3.29
N LEU A 211 2.68 -15.04 -3.55
CA LEU A 211 1.32 -14.56 -3.29
C LEU A 211 0.63 -14.32 -4.64
N VAL A 212 -0.18 -15.29 -5.07
CA VAL A 212 -0.81 -15.31 -6.39
C VAL A 212 -2.19 -14.66 -6.31
N THR A 213 -2.39 -13.58 -7.07
CA THR A 213 -3.67 -12.87 -7.15
C THR A 213 -4.80 -13.80 -7.59
N GLY A 214 -5.93 -13.72 -6.89
CA GLY A 214 -7.11 -14.54 -7.14
C GLY A 214 -7.08 -15.90 -6.44
N GLU A 215 -6.06 -16.20 -5.64
CA GLU A 215 -5.98 -17.42 -4.84
C GLU A 215 -6.31 -17.18 -3.35
N LEU A 216 -6.53 -18.28 -2.63
CA LEU A 216 -6.59 -18.31 -1.17
C LEU A 216 -5.25 -18.76 -0.60
N LEU A 217 -4.82 -18.14 0.50
CA LEU A 217 -3.64 -18.52 1.26
C LEU A 217 -4.04 -18.91 2.68
N ASP A 218 -3.79 -20.14 3.13
CA ASP A 218 -3.88 -20.49 4.56
C ASP A 218 -2.57 -20.08 5.25
N ALA A 219 -2.64 -18.98 6.01
CA ALA A 219 -1.47 -18.45 6.68
C ALA A 219 -1.80 -17.73 7.99
N SER A 220 -0.82 -17.75 8.88
CA SER A 220 -0.71 -16.84 10.01
C SER A 220 0.04 -15.58 9.59
N LEU A 221 -0.62 -14.43 9.68
CA LEU A 221 -0.01 -13.12 9.41
C LEU A 221 0.25 -12.36 10.71
N ALA A 222 1.46 -11.83 10.85
CA ALA A 222 1.84 -10.94 11.95
C ALA A 222 1.84 -9.48 11.46
N PHE A 223 1.15 -8.59 12.19
CA PHE A 223 0.94 -7.21 11.77
C PHE A 223 1.94 -6.26 12.41
N TYR A 224 2.41 -5.28 11.63
CA TYR A 224 3.12 -4.15 12.20
C TYR A 224 2.17 -3.37 13.12
N PRO A 225 2.63 -2.93 14.30
CA PRO A 225 1.76 -2.28 15.26
C PRO A 225 1.43 -0.84 14.81
N GLY A 226 0.24 -0.38 15.17
CA GLY A 226 -0.32 0.93 14.82
C GLY A 226 -1.83 0.94 15.02
N ALA A 227 -2.46 2.11 14.93
CA ALA A 227 -3.90 2.31 15.13
C ALA A 227 -4.78 1.74 14.00
N SER A 228 -4.28 1.68 12.77
CA SER A 228 -4.94 1.01 11.63
C SER A 228 -3.94 0.04 10.96
N PRO A 229 -3.60 -1.07 11.63
CA PRO A 229 -2.50 -1.93 11.22
C PRO A 229 -2.86 -2.73 9.95
N LEU A 230 -2.32 -2.27 8.81
CA LEU A 230 -2.51 -2.91 7.50
C LEU A 230 -1.29 -3.74 7.09
N ARG A 231 -0.08 -3.23 7.32
CA ARG A 231 1.15 -3.90 6.89
C ARG A 231 1.37 -5.17 7.71
N ALA A 232 1.62 -6.28 7.04
CA ALA A 232 1.81 -7.58 7.67
C ALA A 232 2.99 -8.35 7.09
N LEU A 233 3.40 -9.39 7.80
CA LEU A 233 4.35 -10.40 7.39
C LEU A 233 3.68 -11.76 7.43
N VAL A 234 3.96 -12.60 6.43
CA VAL A 234 3.62 -14.02 6.49
C VAL A 234 4.53 -14.69 7.52
N ALA A 235 3.96 -15.08 8.66
CA ALA A 235 4.70 -15.72 9.74
C ALA A 235 4.82 -17.23 9.51
N THR A 236 3.70 -17.87 9.16
CA THR A 236 3.65 -19.30 8.87
C THR A 236 2.62 -19.54 7.78
N ARG A 237 2.98 -20.33 6.76
CA ARG A 237 2.03 -20.90 5.81
C ARG A 237 1.64 -22.28 6.33
N HIS A 238 0.34 -22.58 6.34
CA HIS A 238 -0.17 -23.85 6.85
C HIS A 238 -0.47 -24.85 5.73
N ASP A 239 -0.17 -24.48 4.47
CA ASP A 239 -0.29 -25.39 3.33
C ASP A 239 0.74 -26.54 3.44
N GLU A 240 0.26 -27.75 3.75
CA GLU A 240 0.86 -29.01 3.29
C GLU A 240 0.03 -29.56 2.11
N PRO A 241 0.64 -30.24 1.11
CA PRO A 241 -0.05 -30.69 -0.10
C PRO A 241 -1.01 -31.83 0.23
N SER A 242 -2.22 -31.48 0.66
CA SER A 242 -3.31 -32.42 0.87
C SER A 242 -4.37 -32.15 -0.17
N SER A 243 -4.33 -32.97 -1.21
CA SER A 243 -5.50 -33.49 -1.91
C SER A 243 -6.80 -33.21 -1.16
N VAL A 244 -7.55 -32.23 -1.65
CA VAL A 244 -8.97 -32.05 -1.31
C VAL A 244 -9.70 -33.30 -1.78
N THR A 245 -9.81 -34.26 -0.87
CA THR A 245 -10.86 -35.27 -0.90
C THR A 245 -12.11 -34.59 -0.33
N GLY A 246 -13.13 -34.47 -1.17
CA GLY A 246 -14.50 -34.27 -0.69
C GLY A 246 -15.21 -33.00 -1.15
N ILE A 247 -15.26 -32.71 -2.47
CA ILE A 247 -16.52 -32.34 -3.14
C ILE A 247 -16.54 -33.02 -4.53
N GLU A 248 -17.42 -34.01 -4.63
CA GLU A 248 -18.04 -34.61 -5.82
C GLU A 248 -17.23 -34.71 -7.12
N ARG A 249 -16.75 -35.94 -7.34
CA ARG A 249 -16.29 -36.53 -8.58
C ARG A 249 -17.39 -36.45 -9.65
N ILE A 250 -17.42 -35.37 -10.43
CA ILE A 250 -18.03 -35.40 -11.77
C ILE A 250 -17.03 -36.10 -12.68
N GLU A 251 -17.30 -37.37 -12.92
CA GLU A 251 -16.62 -38.16 -13.95
C GLU A 251 -16.86 -37.60 -15.35
N ARG A 252 -15.76 -37.56 -16.10
CA ARG A 252 -15.65 -37.64 -17.57
C ARG A 252 -16.05 -36.40 -18.38
N LEU A 253 -15.03 -35.68 -18.85
CA LEU A 253 -14.65 -35.69 -20.28
C LEU A 253 -13.11 -35.62 -20.36
N GLN A 254 -12.51 -36.60 -21.04
CA GLN A 254 -11.06 -36.71 -21.26
C GLN A 254 -10.61 -35.69 -22.30
N GLY A 255 -9.63 -34.85 -21.94
CA GLY A 255 -8.89 -33.94 -22.82
C GLY A 255 -7.55 -33.57 -22.17
N PRO A 256 -6.50 -33.29 -22.94
CA PRO A 256 -5.12 -33.24 -22.45
C PRO A 256 -4.88 -32.04 -21.51
N GLU A 257 -4.67 -32.35 -20.24
CA GLU A 257 -3.73 -31.73 -19.29
C GLU A 257 -3.44 -30.23 -19.46
N GLN A 258 -4.47 -29.40 -19.25
CA GLN A 258 -4.28 -28.02 -18.81
C GLN A 258 -4.92 -27.90 -17.44
N GLY A 259 -4.07 -27.76 -16.41
CA GLY A 259 -4.42 -27.78 -14.99
C GLY A 259 -5.71 -27.01 -14.70
N ARG A 260 -6.72 -27.75 -14.23
CA ARG A 260 -7.98 -27.19 -13.74
C ARG A 260 -7.65 -26.38 -12.48
N ARG A 261 -7.33 -25.09 -12.66
CA ARG A 261 -7.22 -24.13 -11.55
C ARG A 261 -8.57 -24.12 -10.84
N VAL A 262 -8.63 -24.65 -9.63
CA VAL A 262 -9.77 -24.43 -8.75
C VAL A 262 -9.76 -22.93 -8.46
N SER A 263 -10.66 -22.18 -9.10
CA SER A 263 -10.81 -20.75 -8.83
C SER A 263 -11.12 -20.59 -7.35
N ALA A 264 -10.41 -19.72 -6.64
CA ALA A 264 -10.80 -19.37 -5.29
C ALA A 264 -12.24 -18.84 -5.31
N PRO A 265 -13.02 -19.03 -4.24
CA PRO A 265 -14.32 -18.39 -4.13
C PRO A 265 -14.17 -16.86 -4.28
N VAL A 266 -15.19 -16.22 -4.85
CA VAL A 266 -15.23 -14.76 -4.95
C VAL A 266 -15.15 -14.18 -3.54
N PRO A 267 -14.24 -13.22 -3.27
CA PRO A 267 -14.13 -12.61 -1.95
C PRO A 267 -15.45 -11.90 -1.59
N PRO A 268 -15.86 -11.92 -0.32
CA PRO A 268 -17.06 -11.20 0.11
C PRO A 268 -16.86 -9.70 -0.10
N GLY A 269 -17.64 -9.12 -1.01
CA GLY A 269 -17.66 -7.68 -1.29
C GLY A 269 -18.74 -6.95 -0.50
N GLY A 270 -18.51 -5.67 -0.21
CA GLY A 270 -19.46 -4.77 0.42
C GLY A 270 -20.11 -3.81 -0.58
N SER A 271 -21.15 -3.10 -0.12
CA SER A 271 -21.68 -1.94 -0.84
C SER A 271 -20.69 -0.76 -0.78
N VAL A 272 -20.91 0.25 -1.62
CA VAL A 272 -20.11 1.49 -1.60
C VAL A 272 -20.12 2.15 -0.22
N SER A 273 -21.26 2.17 0.47
CA SER A 273 -21.36 2.74 1.83
C SER A 273 -20.45 2.01 2.82
N VAL A 274 -20.50 0.67 2.84
CA VAL A 274 -19.66 -0.14 3.73
C VAL A 274 -18.18 0.05 3.43
N ALA A 275 -17.83 0.19 2.15
CA ALA A 275 -16.46 0.45 1.72
C ALA A 275 -15.97 1.84 2.20
N LEU A 276 -16.79 2.88 2.06
CA LEU A 276 -16.46 4.22 2.55
C LEU A 276 -16.37 4.27 4.08
N ASP A 277 -17.26 3.58 4.80
CA ASP A 277 -17.19 3.46 6.27
C ASP A 277 -15.90 2.75 6.71
N THR A 278 -15.45 1.76 5.95
CA THR A 278 -14.20 1.04 6.21
C THR A 278 -12.99 1.97 6.06
N VAL A 279 -12.95 2.77 4.99
CA VAL A 279 -11.91 3.77 4.77
C VAL A 279 -11.96 4.86 5.86
N ALA A 280 -13.15 5.35 6.21
CA ALA A 280 -13.31 6.37 7.24
C ALA A 280 -12.79 5.89 8.61
N LYS A 281 -13.07 4.64 8.98
CA LYS A 281 -12.52 4.02 10.19
C LYS A 281 -10.99 3.91 10.13
N ALA A 282 -10.44 3.49 8.99
CA ALA A 282 -8.99 3.40 8.81
C ALA A 282 -8.31 4.78 8.95
N LEU A 283 -8.89 5.82 8.34
CA LEU A 283 -8.40 7.21 8.43
C LEU A 283 -8.56 7.80 9.84
N ALA A 284 -9.63 7.46 10.55
CA ALA A 284 -9.83 7.89 11.93
C ALA A 284 -8.77 7.32 12.87
N GLY A 285 -8.31 6.08 12.62
CA GLY A 285 -7.20 5.46 13.37
C GLY A 285 -5.83 5.95 12.92
N ASP A 286 -5.56 6.01 11.61
CA ASP A 286 -4.30 6.48 11.03
C ASP A 286 -4.59 7.53 9.95
N PRO A 287 -4.49 8.84 10.28
CA PRO A 287 -4.71 9.93 9.33
C PRO A 287 -3.75 9.95 8.15
N TRP A 288 -2.61 9.26 8.24
CA TRP A 288 -1.62 9.13 7.17
C TRP A 288 -1.89 7.94 6.25
N THR A 289 -3.03 7.25 6.40
CA THR A 289 -3.43 6.15 5.50
C THR A 289 -3.59 6.70 4.07
N ASP A 290 -2.75 6.20 3.17
CA ASP A 290 -2.65 6.61 1.77
C ASP A 290 -3.13 5.53 0.80
N SER A 291 -3.35 4.32 1.31
CA SER A 291 -3.96 3.22 0.58
C SER A 291 -4.78 2.31 1.49
N TRP A 292 -5.89 1.76 1.00
CA TRP A 292 -6.63 0.72 1.71
C TRP A 292 -7.31 -0.26 0.73
N PRO A 293 -7.25 -1.60 0.95
CA PRO A 293 -7.94 -2.52 0.06
C PRO A 293 -9.46 -2.51 0.29
N LEU A 294 -10.21 -2.53 -0.80
CA LEU A 294 -11.66 -2.62 -0.82
C LEU A 294 -12.08 -3.76 -1.75
N VAL A 295 -13.20 -4.41 -1.42
CA VAL A 295 -13.90 -5.32 -2.32
C VAL A 295 -15.33 -4.80 -2.48
N LEU A 296 -15.65 -4.31 -3.68
CA LEU A 296 -16.96 -3.78 -4.01
C LEU A 296 -17.78 -4.87 -4.70
N ALA A 297 -18.91 -5.23 -4.10
CA ALA A 297 -19.89 -6.11 -4.75
C ALA A 297 -20.85 -5.28 -5.61
N GLY A 298 -21.22 -5.80 -6.78
CA GLY A 298 -22.16 -5.11 -7.68
C GLY A 298 -21.64 -3.77 -8.20
N ALA A 299 -20.33 -3.67 -8.45
CA ALA A 299 -19.70 -2.48 -8.97
C ALA A 299 -19.83 -2.39 -10.50
N LEU A 300 -20.45 -1.33 -11.00
CA LEU A 300 -20.49 -1.03 -12.44
C LEU A 300 -19.30 -0.12 -12.80
N PRO A 301 -18.37 -0.57 -13.66
CA PRO A 301 -17.27 0.27 -14.14
C PRO A 301 -17.72 1.19 -15.29
N THR A 302 -17.15 2.39 -15.30
CA THR A 302 -17.22 3.33 -16.43
C THR A 302 -15.81 3.76 -16.84
N ALA A 303 -15.69 4.66 -17.82
CA ALA A 303 -14.39 5.19 -18.24
C ALA A 303 -13.65 5.96 -17.11
N GLY A 304 -14.36 6.51 -16.14
CA GLY A 304 -13.78 7.35 -15.08
C GLY A 304 -14.20 6.99 -13.66
N THR A 305 -15.13 6.05 -13.47
CA THR A 305 -15.64 5.67 -12.15
C THR A 305 -15.79 4.16 -11.99
N LEU A 306 -15.80 3.71 -10.74
CA LEU A 306 -16.17 2.35 -10.35
C LEU A 306 -17.23 2.45 -9.25
N ALA A 307 -18.45 1.96 -9.51
CA ALA A 307 -19.58 2.10 -8.61
C ALA A 307 -19.86 3.56 -8.18
N GLY A 308 -19.65 4.52 -9.10
CA GLY A 308 -19.82 5.95 -8.84
C GLY A 308 -18.64 6.63 -8.12
N LEU A 309 -17.65 5.88 -7.63
CA LEU A 309 -16.43 6.44 -7.05
C LEU A 309 -15.40 6.76 -8.15
N PRO A 310 -14.67 7.88 -8.06
CA PRO A 310 -13.69 8.26 -9.08
C PRO A 310 -12.54 7.27 -9.13
N LEU A 311 -12.10 6.94 -10.35
CA LEU A 311 -10.86 6.21 -10.57
C LEU A 311 -9.65 7.15 -10.36
N HIS A 312 -8.54 6.57 -9.95
CA HIS A 312 -7.30 7.29 -9.77
C HIS A 312 -6.87 7.96 -11.10
N PRO A 313 -6.54 9.26 -11.12
CA PRO A 313 -6.32 10.03 -12.36
C PRO A 313 -5.08 9.59 -13.15
N GLY A 314 -4.14 8.90 -12.49
CA GLY A 314 -2.98 8.29 -13.13
C GLY A 314 -3.27 7.00 -13.89
N LEU A 315 -4.52 6.51 -13.88
CA LEU A 315 -4.92 5.33 -14.63
C LEU A 315 -5.33 5.70 -16.05
N ALA A 316 -4.90 4.89 -17.00
CA ALA A 316 -5.53 4.86 -18.32
C ALA A 316 -6.97 4.36 -18.19
N THR A 317 -7.81 4.69 -19.18
CA THR A 317 -9.19 4.17 -19.26
C THR A 317 -9.19 2.65 -19.08
N PRO A 318 -9.98 2.10 -18.14
CA PRO A 318 -9.90 0.69 -17.74
C PRO A 318 -10.65 -0.21 -18.73
N TRP A 319 -10.25 -0.21 -20.00
CA TRP A 319 -10.94 -0.93 -21.09
C TRP A 319 -11.15 -2.40 -20.79
N ARG A 320 -10.16 -3.05 -20.14
CA ARG A 320 -10.26 -4.46 -19.75
C ARG A 320 -11.39 -4.70 -18.76
N LEU A 321 -11.54 -3.85 -17.75
CA LEU A 321 -12.59 -3.95 -16.75
C LEU A 321 -13.97 -3.67 -17.36
N ILE A 322 -14.07 -2.66 -18.24
CA ILE A 322 -15.31 -2.32 -18.94
C ILE A 322 -15.75 -3.46 -19.86
N ALA A 323 -14.82 -4.03 -20.63
CA ALA A 323 -15.09 -5.15 -21.51
C ALA A 323 -15.52 -6.41 -20.73
N LEU A 324 -14.87 -6.69 -19.59
CA LEU A 324 -15.24 -7.78 -18.71
C LEU A 324 -16.65 -7.62 -18.14
N SER A 325 -17.02 -6.40 -17.76
CA SER A 325 -18.34 -6.09 -17.23
C SER A 325 -19.45 -6.29 -18.26
N GLY A 326 -19.20 -5.97 -19.54
CA GLY A 326 -20.24 -6.02 -20.58
C GLY A 326 -21.46 -5.15 -20.24
N GLY A 327 -21.29 -4.14 -19.39
CA GLY A 327 -22.38 -3.30 -18.85
C GLY A 327 -23.10 -3.88 -17.64
N ARG A 328 -22.63 -5.00 -17.08
CA ARG A 328 -23.20 -5.62 -15.88
C ARG A 328 -22.34 -5.37 -14.63
N PRO A 329 -22.93 -5.27 -13.44
CA PRO A 329 -22.16 -5.13 -12.21
C PRO A 329 -21.25 -6.34 -11.94
N LEU A 330 -20.03 -6.09 -11.46
CA LEU A 330 -19.05 -7.11 -11.10
C LEU A 330 -18.65 -7.02 -9.63
N THR A 331 -18.04 -8.07 -9.09
CA THR A 331 -17.25 -7.94 -7.87
C THR A 331 -15.84 -7.47 -8.23
N VAL A 332 -15.39 -6.38 -7.63
CA VAL A 332 -14.09 -5.76 -7.95
C VAL A 332 -13.33 -5.47 -6.66
N ALA A 333 -12.12 -6.03 -6.58
CA ALA A 333 -11.12 -5.61 -5.59
C ALA A 333 -10.38 -4.38 -6.12
N ALA A 334 -10.26 -3.36 -5.28
CA ALA A 334 -9.59 -2.11 -5.61
C ALA A 334 -8.75 -1.62 -4.43
N GLU A 335 -7.65 -0.94 -4.74
CA GLU A 335 -6.94 -0.08 -3.79
C GLU A 335 -7.65 1.27 -3.75
N TRP A 336 -8.19 1.65 -2.60
CA TRP A 336 -8.56 3.03 -2.33
C TRP A 336 -7.30 3.86 -2.12
N THR A 337 -7.25 5.06 -2.71
CA THR A 337 -6.28 6.10 -2.39
C THR A 337 -7.02 7.43 -2.19
N PRO A 338 -6.41 8.44 -1.56
CA PRO A 338 -6.99 9.78 -1.50
C PRO A 338 -7.32 10.40 -2.86
N ARG A 339 -6.72 9.90 -3.97
CA ARG A 339 -6.95 10.42 -5.34
C ARG A 339 -8.00 9.63 -6.12
N GLY A 340 -8.54 8.56 -5.57
CA GLY A 340 -9.48 7.68 -6.26
C GLY A 340 -9.06 6.21 -6.22
N LEU A 341 -9.92 5.36 -6.78
CA LEU A 341 -9.76 3.91 -6.76
C LEU A 341 -8.79 3.44 -7.84
N VAL A 342 -7.99 2.45 -7.49
CA VAL A 342 -7.18 1.65 -8.41
C VAL A 342 -7.73 0.23 -8.46
N PRO A 343 -8.50 -0.15 -9.50
CA PRO A 343 -8.99 -1.51 -9.67
C PRO A 343 -7.80 -2.49 -9.79
N LEU A 344 -7.85 -3.59 -9.04
CA LEU A 344 -6.76 -4.57 -8.99
C LEU A 344 -7.17 -5.90 -9.64
N THR A 345 -8.36 -6.40 -9.31
CA THR A 345 -8.87 -7.69 -9.79
C THR A 345 -10.38 -7.63 -9.81
N ALA A 346 -10.99 -8.22 -10.84
CA ALA A 346 -12.42 -8.38 -10.95
C ALA A 346 -12.77 -9.86 -11.10
N TRP A 347 -13.95 -10.25 -10.63
CA TRP A 347 -14.48 -11.61 -10.81
C TRP A 347 -15.62 -11.56 -11.82
N ASP A 348 -15.55 -12.43 -12.83
CA ASP A 348 -16.60 -12.57 -13.84
C ASP A 348 -17.84 -13.33 -13.32
N GLU A 349 -18.84 -13.54 -14.18
CA GLU A 349 -20.07 -14.24 -13.82
C GLU A 349 -19.83 -15.70 -13.40
N GLN A 350 -18.72 -16.29 -13.84
CA GLN A 350 -18.28 -17.64 -13.50
C GLN A 350 -17.42 -17.68 -12.21
N GLY A 351 -17.13 -16.52 -11.61
CA GLY A 351 -16.28 -16.41 -10.44
C GLY A 351 -14.79 -16.58 -10.73
N LEU A 352 -14.36 -16.42 -11.98
CA LEU A 352 -12.94 -16.43 -12.35
C LEU A 352 -12.32 -15.06 -12.08
N ALA A 353 -11.19 -15.06 -11.38
CA ALA A 353 -10.43 -13.84 -11.12
C ALA A 353 -9.70 -13.36 -12.38
N VAL A 354 -9.94 -12.11 -12.75
CA VAL A 354 -9.28 -11.39 -13.84
C VAL A 354 -8.45 -10.25 -13.25
N ILE A 355 -7.13 -10.41 -13.32
CA ILE A 355 -6.16 -9.38 -12.93
C ILE A 355 -6.27 -8.20 -13.92
N LEU A 356 -6.36 -6.98 -13.42
CA LEU A 356 -6.63 -5.78 -14.22
C LEU A 356 -5.37 -5.08 -14.72
#